data_AF-A0A6P0S7Z8-F1
#
_entry.id   AF-A0A6P0S7Z8-F1
#
_cell.length_a   1.000
_cell.length_b   1.000
_cell.length_c   1.000
_cell.angle_alpha   90.00
_cell.angle_beta   90.00
_cell.angle_gamma   90.00
#
_symmetry.space_group_name_H-M   'P 1'
#
loop_
_entity.id
_entity.type
_entity.pdbx_description
1 polymer ?
#
loop_
_entity_poly.entity_id
_entity_poly.type
_entity_poly.pdbx_seq_one_letter_code
_entity_poly.pdbx_strand_id
1 'polypeptide(L)'
;MIQQIDQGRSDAATLEQLFNHDISIQTTPHQPAPSKTALSKYLLLYIQGGKDLDGVPWQRGEIGGAILDEDLSVIKHLGPVFQPDRDDHWRSSRLLAGSLRLVNENTLYFFYGGSPDRPNLLHEYIGFCKGIIRDNHEIDWQAPQLIEFLDWEKYYDYSDHPLMPDQRHRQLRDPFPIFHEGKYWMFLSAAAKTNSQPKKGCIGLAVADQLEGPYTL
;
A
#
# COMPACT_ATOMS: atom_id res chain seq x y z
N MET A 1 -0.60 -14.96 62.90
CA MET A 1 -0.95 -15.50 61.57
C MET A 1 -1.22 -14.29 60.70
N ILE A 2 -0.24 -13.71 59.98
CA ILE A 2 0.35 -14.20 58.72
C ILE A 2 -0.81 -14.57 57.76
N GLN A 3 -1.10 -13.84 56.68
CA GLN A 3 -0.16 -13.47 55.62
C GLN A 3 -0.70 -12.29 54.78
N GLN A 4 0.21 -11.40 54.41
CA GLN A 4 0.05 -10.41 53.33
C GLN A 4 -0.32 -11.12 52.01
N ILE A 5 -1.24 -10.53 51.24
CA ILE A 5 -1.39 -10.88 49.82
C ILE A 5 -0.65 -9.80 49.02
N ASP A 6 0.27 -10.32 48.24
CA ASP A 6 1.34 -9.69 47.50
C ASP A 6 0.83 -8.72 46.43
N GLN A 7 1.53 -7.60 46.29
CA GLN A 7 1.38 -6.68 45.15
C GLN A 7 2.09 -7.31 43.95
N GLY A 8 1.39 -8.20 43.26
CA GLY A 8 1.84 -8.78 41.99
C GLY A 8 1.75 -7.77 40.86
N ARG A 9 2.88 -7.11 40.56
CA ARG A 9 3.20 -6.57 39.23
C ARG A 9 2.93 -7.67 38.19
N SER A 10 1.97 -7.46 37.30
CA SER A 10 1.87 -8.26 36.07
C SER A 10 2.62 -7.53 34.97
N ASP A 11 3.84 -8.02 34.75
CA ASP A 11 4.74 -7.82 33.63
C ASP A 11 4.11 -7.14 32.40
N ALA A 12 4.40 -5.85 32.29
CA ALA A 12 4.50 -5.21 30.99
C ALA A 12 5.64 -5.93 30.25
N ALA A 13 5.30 -6.94 29.46
CA ALA A 13 6.19 -7.46 28.43
C ALA A 13 6.60 -6.25 27.58
N THR A 14 7.84 -5.80 27.79
CA THR A 14 8.45 -4.69 27.07
C THR A 14 8.33 -4.99 25.58
N LEU A 15 7.85 -4.01 24.81
CA LEU A 15 7.71 -4.09 23.35
C LEU A 15 8.98 -4.61 22.64
N GLU A 16 10.14 -4.52 23.28
CA GLU A 16 11.40 -5.15 22.84
C GLU A 16 11.34 -6.67 22.67
N GLN A 17 10.51 -7.40 23.42
CA GLN A 17 10.39 -8.85 23.28
C GLN A 17 9.61 -9.29 22.02
N LEU A 18 8.77 -8.42 21.46
CA LEU A 18 8.03 -8.70 20.22
C LEU A 18 8.86 -8.46 18.95
N PHE A 19 9.98 -7.74 19.04
CA PHE A 19 10.86 -7.41 17.91
C PHE A 19 12.20 -8.15 17.90
N ASN A 20 12.45 -9.05 18.87
CA ASN A 20 13.66 -9.86 18.96
C ASN A 20 13.61 -11.17 18.16
N HIS A 21 12.59 -11.38 17.33
CA HIS A 21 12.71 -12.33 16.24
C HIS A 21 13.32 -11.60 15.06
N ASP A 22 14.59 -11.90 14.79
CA ASP A 22 15.29 -11.51 13.57
C ASP A 22 14.39 -11.79 12.37
N ILE A 23 13.73 -10.74 11.86
CA ILE A 23 13.11 -10.77 10.55
C ILE A 23 14.28 -10.73 9.56
N SER A 24 14.87 -11.89 9.32
CA SER A 24 15.81 -12.09 8.23
C SER A 24 15.01 -11.96 6.94
N ILE A 25 14.99 -10.75 6.37
CA ILE A 25 14.64 -10.57 4.96
C ILE A 25 15.76 -11.23 4.17
N GLN A 26 15.57 -12.49 3.78
CA GLN A 26 16.51 -13.18 2.91
C GLN A 26 16.48 -12.50 1.53
N THR A 27 17.40 -11.56 1.33
CA THR A 27 17.84 -11.16 0.00
C THR A 27 18.97 -12.11 -0.40
N THR A 28 18.86 -12.72 -1.58
CA THR A 28 19.87 -13.62 -2.13
C THR A 28 21.23 -12.92 -2.20
N PRO A 29 22.34 -13.48 -1.68
CA PRO A 29 23.62 -12.80 -1.71
C PRO A 29 24.25 -12.93 -3.11
N HIS A 30 24.25 -11.84 -3.87
CA HIS A 30 25.07 -11.72 -5.08
C HIS A 30 26.44 -11.16 -4.69
N GLN A 31 27.53 -11.90 -4.96
CA GLN A 31 28.89 -11.36 -4.85
C GLN A 31 29.05 -10.21 -5.87
N PRO A 32 29.61 -9.05 -5.49
CA PRO A 32 29.80 -7.96 -6.43
C PRO A 32 31.03 -8.21 -7.28
N ALA A 33 30.83 -8.27 -8.60
CA ALA A 33 31.89 -7.98 -9.56
C ALA A 33 32.31 -6.49 -9.41
N PRO A 34 33.59 -6.14 -9.59
CA PRO A 34 34.02 -4.75 -9.50
C PRO A 34 33.51 -4.01 -10.74
N SER A 35 32.52 -3.12 -10.57
CA SER A 35 32.04 -2.33 -11.70
C SER A 35 31.62 -0.93 -11.26
N LYS A 36 31.92 0.02 -12.15
CA LYS A 36 31.63 1.47 -12.16
C LYS A 36 30.63 1.89 -11.10
N THR A 37 31.00 2.91 -10.30
CA THR A 37 30.14 3.65 -9.36
C THR A 37 28.71 3.75 -9.90
N ALA A 38 27.88 2.76 -9.55
CA ALA A 38 26.47 2.79 -9.83
C ALA A 38 25.94 3.87 -8.90
N LEU A 39 25.43 4.96 -9.45
CA LEU A 39 24.69 5.92 -8.64
C LEU A 39 23.49 5.15 -8.09
N SER A 40 23.51 4.81 -6.80
CA SER A 40 22.34 4.24 -6.16
C SER A 40 21.30 5.36 -6.07
N LYS A 41 20.22 5.23 -6.85
CA LYS A 41 19.13 6.20 -6.88
C LYS A 41 17.86 5.52 -6.42
N TYR A 42 17.01 6.25 -5.72
CA TYR A 42 15.70 5.75 -5.31
C TYR A 42 14.60 6.35 -6.17
N LEU A 43 13.61 5.53 -6.50
CA LEU A 43 12.34 6.00 -7.04
C LEU A 43 11.35 6.18 -5.88
N LEU A 44 10.80 7.38 -5.75
CA LEU A 44 9.68 7.66 -4.87
C LEU A 44 8.43 7.91 -5.70
N LEU A 45 7.35 7.19 -5.40
CA LEU A 45 6.01 7.48 -5.89
C LEU A 45 5.17 7.99 -4.72
N TYR A 46 4.40 9.06 -4.93
CA TYR A 46 3.65 9.73 -3.87
C TYR A 46 2.33 10.29 -4.38
N ILE A 47 1.30 10.37 -3.50
CA ILE A 47 0.07 11.08 -3.85
C ILE A 47 0.38 12.57 -3.95
N GLN A 48 -0.12 13.22 -4.99
CA GLN A 48 -0.17 14.67 -5.10
C GLN A 48 -1.58 15.13 -5.51
N GLY A 49 -1.88 16.41 -5.29
CA GLY A 49 -3.08 17.02 -5.87
C GLY A 49 -2.93 17.20 -7.37
N GLY A 50 -4.03 17.09 -8.12
CA GLY A 50 -4.03 17.39 -9.56
C GLY A 50 -3.63 18.85 -9.83
N LYS A 51 -2.89 19.06 -10.92
CA LYS A 51 -2.31 20.37 -11.31
C LYS A 51 -3.28 21.55 -11.33
N ASP A 52 -4.58 21.30 -11.55
CA ASP A 52 -5.60 22.32 -11.78
C ASP A 52 -6.61 22.46 -10.63
N LEU A 53 -6.35 21.89 -9.45
CA LEU A 53 -7.37 21.71 -8.42
C LEU A 53 -6.91 22.19 -7.03
N ASP A 54 -7.59 23.22 -6.53
CA ASP A 54 -7.61 23.54 -5.10
C ASP A 54 -8.28 22.39 -4.34
N GLY A 55 -7.54 21.71 -3.47
CA GLY A 55 -8.09 20.61 -2.69
C GLY A 55 -7.03 19.76 -2.00
N VAL A 56 -7.48 18.90 -1.10
CA VAL A 56 -6.61 17.96 -0.41
C VAL A 56 -6.33 16.73 -1.29
N PRO A 57 -5.09 16.20 -1.33
CA PRO A 57 -4.69 15.14 -2.26
C PRO A 57 -5.56 13.88 -2.22
N TRP A 58 -6.14 13.54 -1.07
CA TRP A 58 -7.02 12.38 -0.94
C TRP A 58 -8.43 12.57 -1.53
N GLN A 59 -8.75 13.72 -2.12
CA GLN A 59 -10.05 13.97 -2.80
C GLN A 59 -9.97 13.88 -4.32
N ARG A 60 -8.83 14.26 -4.91
CA ARG A 60 -8.59 14.30 -6.37
C ARG A 60 -7.13 13.94 -6.69
N GLY A 61 -6.64 12.91 -6.02
CA GLY A 61 -5.25 12.51 -6.05
C GLY A 61 -4.84 11.95 -7.40
N GLU A 62 -3.62 12.27 -7.79
CA GLU A 62 -2.84 11.57 -8.81
C GLU A 62 -1.53 11.10 -8.17
N ILE A 63 -0.78 10.25 -8.87
CA ILE A 63 0.50 9.74 -8.35
C ILE A 63 1.63 10.47 -9.04
N GLY A 64 2.36 11.27 -8.26
CA GLY A 64 3.60 11.89 -8.67
C GLY A 64 4.79 10.95 -8.50
N GLY A 65 5.91 11.32 -9.12
CA GLY A 65 7.18 10.62 -8.96
C GLY A 65 8.36 11.54 -8.73
N ALA A 66 9.38 11.04 -8.04
CA ALA A 66 10.66 11.70 -7.87
C ALA A 66 11.81 10.69 -7.88
N ILE A 67 12.97 11.12 -8.38
CA ILE A 67 14.23 10.41 -8.25
C ILE A 67 15.00 11.05 -7.10
N LEU A 68 15.38 10.23 -6.13
CA LEU A 68 16.14 10.63 -4.94
C LEU A 68 17.58 10.15 -5.02
N ASP A 69 18.47 10.88 -4.36
CA ASP A 69 19.85 10.47 -4.12
C ASP A 69 19.95 9.53 -2.89
N GLU A 70 21.17 9.04 -2.60
CA GLU A 70 21.44 8.16 -1.46
C GLU A 70 21.08 8.80 -0.11
N ASP A 71 21.19 10.13 -0.01
CA ASP A 71 20.80 10.92 1.16
C ASP A 71 19.30 11.29 1.20
N LEU A 72 18.51 10.73 0.28
CA LEU A 72 17.07 10.98 0.08
C LEU A 72 16.72 12.40 -0.40
N SER A 73 17.71 13.21 -0.78
CA SER A 73 17.46 14.50 -1.42
C SER A 73 16.84 14.30 -2.80
N VAL A 74 15.95 15.22 -3.21
CA VAL A 74 15.30 15.15 -4.52
C VAL A 74 16.25 15.63 -5.61
N ILE A 75 16.61 14.73 -6.52
CA ILE A 75 17.41 15.06 -7.72
C ILE A 75 16.50 15.60 -8.83
N LYS A 76 15.37 14.92 -9.05
CA LYS A 76 14.46 15.22 -10.16
C LYS A 76 13.02 14.88 -9.79
N HIS A 77 12.13 15.83 -9.96
CA HIS A 77 10.69 15.56 -10.02
C HIS A 77 10.32 15.00 -11.40
N LEU A 78 9.57 13.90 -11.40
CA LEU A 78 9.02 13.27 -12.61
C LEU A 78 7.67 13.88 -13.01
N GLY A 79 7.01 14.56 -12.07
CA GLY A 79 5.64 15.04 -12.26
C GLY A 79 4.62 13.91 -12.12
N PRO A 80 3.40 14.08 -12.66
CA PRO A 80 2.37 13.04 -12.63
C PRO A 80 2.82 11.81 -13.43
N VAL A 81 2.88 10.65 -12.76
CA VAL A 81 3.20 9.35 -13.34
C VAL A 81 1.92 8.57 -13.63
N PHE A 82 0.95 8.58 -12.71
CA PHE A 82 -0.36 7.99 -12.91
C PHE A 82 -1.46 9.00 -12.63
N GLN A 83 -2.47 9.01 -13.49
CA GLN A 83 -3.63 9.88 -13.38
C GLN A 83 -4.92 9.05 -13.32
N PRO A 84 -6.00 9.58 -12.71
CA PRO A 84 -7.32 9.02 -12.84
C PRO A 84 -7.72 8.89 -14.31
N ASP A 85 -8.51 7.86 -14.62
CA ASP A 85 -8.96 7.56 -15.97
C ASP A 85 -10.47 7.33 -15.97
N ARG A 86 -11.20 8.25 -16.59
CA ARG A 86 -12.66 8.27 -16.56
C ARG A 86 -13.30 7.03 -17.21
N ASP A 87 -12.57 6.36 -18.10
CA ASP A 87 -13.04 5.17 -18.78
C ASP A 87 -12.77 3.89 -17.97
N ASP A 88 -11.96 3.98 -16.89
CA ASP A 88 -11.66 2.88 -15.99
C ASP A 88 -12.35 3.07 -14.63
N HIS A 89 -13.47 2.38 -14.44
CA HIS A 89 -14.38 2.59 -13.32
C HIS A 89 -13.67 2.73 -11.96
N TRP A 90 -12.83 1.76 -11.58
CA TRP A 90 -12.25 1.69 -10.23
C TRP A 90 -11.26 2.83 -9.92
N ARG A 91 -10.75 3.53 -10.94
CA ARG A 91 -9.81 4.65 -10.83
C ARG A 91 -10.29 5.91 -11.56
N SER A 92 -11.59 6.04 -11.78
CA SER A 92 -12.17 7.13 -12.56
C SER A 92 -12.13 8.50 -11.92
N SER A 93 -12.07 8.59 -10.59
CA SER A 93 -12.13 9.87 -9.86
C SER A 93 -10.79 10.32 -9.29
N ARG A 94 -10.18 9.47 -8.46
CA ARG A 94 -8.91 9.77 -7.77
C ARG A 94 -8.08 8.51 -7.57
N LEU A 95 -6.77 8.73 -7.48
CA LEU A 95 -5.80 7.75 -7.03
C LEU A 95 -5.42 8.01 -5.58
N LEU A 96 -5.05 6.94 -4.88
CA LEU A 96 -4.66 6.91 -3.48
C LEU A 96 -3.29 6.25 -3.35
N ALA A 97 -2.65 6.42 -2.19
CA ALA A 97 -1.32 5.91 -1.94
C ALA A 97 -1.27 4.39 -2.07
N GLY A 98 -0.05 3.90 -2.20
CA GLY A 98 0.26 2.50 -2.03
C GLY A 98 1.76 2.31 -1.98
N SER A 99 2.25 1.22 -2.57
CA SER A 99 3.62 0.78 -2.38
C SER A 99 4.25 0.24 -3.64
N LEU A 100 5.58 0.36 -3.70
CA LEU A 100 6.42 -0.24 -4.72
C LEU A 100 6.97 -1.57 -4.23
N ARG A 101 6.97 -2.57 -5.11
CA ARG A 101 7.65 -3.84 -4.92
C ARG A 101 8.60 -4.11 -6.07
N LEU A 102 9.90 -4.07 -5.81
CA LEU A 102 10.90 -4.59 -6.74
C LEU A 102 10.91 -6.11 -6.62
N VAL A 103 10.69 -6.82 -7.74
CA VAL A 103 10.58 -8.28 -7.76
C VAL A 103 11.88 -8.92 -8.26
N ASN A 104 12.58 -8.23 -9.15
CA ASN A 104 13.92 -8.55 -9.61
C ASN A 104 14.60 -7.25 -10.11
N GLU A 105 15.81 -7.35 -10.66
CA GLU A 105 16.61 -6.19 -11.08
C GLU A 105 15.93 -5.26 -12.09
N ASN A 106 14.97 -5.75 -12.88
CA ASN A 106 14.34 -4.98 -13.95
C ASN A 106 12.81 -4.92 -13.89
N THR A 107 12.19 -5.54 -12.90
CA THR A 107 10.73 -5.64 -12.80
C THR A 107 10.27 -5.16 -11.44
N LEU A 108 9.38 -4.17 -11.46
CA LEU A 108 8.72 -3.66 -10.27
C LEU A 108 7.21 -3.63 -10.46
N TYR A 109 6.50 -3.56 -9.34
CA TYR A 109 5.06 -3.39 -9.30
C TYR A 109 4.76 -2.19 -8.42
N PHE A 110 3.89 -1.31 -8.88
CA PHE A 110 3.33 -0.25 -8.05
C PHE A 110 1.87 -0.61 -7.74
N PHE A 111 1.61 -0.94 -6.49
CA PHE A 111 0.27 -1.17 -5.96
C PHE A 111 -0.28 0.14 -5.44
N TYR A 112 -1.53 0.47 -5.75
CA TYR A 112 -2.13 1.73 -5.33
C TYR A 112 -3.65 1.63 -5.26
N GLY A 113 -4.24 2.53 -4.45
CA GLY A 113 -5.68 2.64 -4.36
C GLY A 113 -6.27 3.50 -5.48
N GLY A 114 -7.49 3.20 -5.87
CA GLY A 114 -8.32 4.03 -6.74
C GLY A 114 -9.71 4.16 -6.16
N SER A 115 -10.43 5.22 -6.53
CA SER A 115 -11.87 5.29 -6.29
C SER A 115 -12.63 5.74 -7.54
N PRO A 116 -13.83 5.20 -7.75
CA PRO A 116 -14.68 5.59 -8.86
C PRO A 116 -15.28 6.99 -8.63
N ASP A 117 -15.89 7.53 -9.68
CA ASP A 117 -16.69 8.75 -9.57
C ASP A 117 -17.96 8.54 -8.73
N ARG A 118 -18.63 9.65 -8.40
CA ARG A 118 -19.94 9.61 -7.72
C ARG A 118 -20.92 8.74 -8.52
N PRO A 119 -21.78 7.96 -7.84
CA PRO A 119 -22.05 7.99 -6.39
C PRO A 119 -21.12 7.12 -5.54
N ASN A 120 -20.17 6.39 -6.14
CA ASN A 120 -19.37 5.37 -5.45
C ASN A 120 -18.02 5.89 -4.95
N LEU A 121 -17.87 7.20 -4.72
CA LEU A 121 -16.59 7.85 -4.42
C LEU A 121 -15.85 7.27 -3.20
N LEU A 122 -16.58 6.65 -2.28
CA LEU A 122 -16.02 5.99 -1.09
C LEU A 122 -15.89 4.47 -1.25
N HIS A 123 -16.18 3.92 -2.43
CA HIS A 123 -15.94 2.53 -2.75
C HIS A 123 -14.52 2.39 -3.29
N GLU A 124 -13.53 2.26 -2.40
CA GLU A 124 -12.13 2.19 -2.80
C GLU A 124 -11.77 0.79 -3.32
N TYR A 125 -10.85 0.77 -4.26
CA TYR A 125 -10.29 -0.41 -4.92
C TYR A 125 -8.78 -0.36 -4.84
N ILE A 126 -8.12 -1.52 -4.96
CA ILE A 126 -6.66 -1.61 -5.11
C ILE A 126 -6.38 -2.24 -6.46
N GLY A 127 -5.46 -1.65 -7.20
CA GLY A 127 -4.89 -2.21 -8.41
C GLY A 127 -3.37 -2.13 -8.39
N PHE A 128 -2.76 -2.51 -9.50
CA PHE A 128 -1.33 -2.36 -9.70
C PHE A 128 -0.99 -2.00 -11.15
N CYS A 129 0.20 -1.43 -11.33
CA CYS A 129 0.89 -1.34 -12.62
C CYS A 129 2.20 -2.11 -12.53
N LYS A 130 2.47 -2.97 -13.51
CA LYS A 130 3.78 -3.59 -13.69
C LYS A 130 4.70 -2.63 -14.45
N GLY A 131 5.88 -2.37 -13.92
CA GLY A 131 6.91 -1.55 -14.54
C GLY A 131 8.11 -2.41 -14.95
N ILE A 132 8.59 -2.23 -16.18
CA ILE A 132 9.86 -2.79 -16.64
C ILE A 132 10.90 -1.66 -16.69
N ILE A 133 11.94 -1.78 -15.87
CA ILE A 133 13.05 -0.84 -15.81
C ILE A 133 13.97 -1.08 -17.01
N ARG A 134 14.19 -0.03 -17.80
CA ARG A 134 15.08 -0.01 -18.96
C ARG A 134 16.51 0.37 -18.53
N ASP A 135 17.49 0.12 -19.41
CA ASP A 135 18.91 0.42 -19.15
C ASP A 135 19.19 1.91 -18.87
N ASN A 136 18.33 2.80 -19.37
CA ASN A 136 18.39 4.24 -19.10
C ASN A 136 17.65 4.65 -17.80
N HIS A 137 17.19 3.68 -17.00
CA HIS A 137 16.36 3.85 -15.80
C HIS A 137 14.97 4.44 -16.05
N GLU A 138 14.51 4.47 -17.29
CA GLU A 138 13.09 4.71 -17.58
C GLU A 138 12.28 3.46 -17.25
N ILE A 139 11.00 3.66 -16.93
CA ILE A 139 10.10 2.58 -16.55
C ILE A 139 8.97 2.52 -17.57
N ASP A 140 8.90 1.38 -18.26
CA ASP A 140 7.79 1.07 -19.13
C ASP A 140 6.67 0.47 -18.29
N TRP A 141 5.72 1.32 -17.94
CA TRP A 141 4.51 0.92 -17.23
C TRP A 141 3.54 0.22 -18.18
N GLN A 142 3.15 -0.98 -17.79
CA GLN A 142 2.04 -1.69 -18.42
C GLN A 142 0.70 -1.12 -17.97
N ALA A 143 -0.36 -1.50 -18.69
CA ALA A 143 -1.72 -1.10 -18.35
C ALA A 143 -2.07 -1.48 -16.90
N PRO A 144 -2.77 -0.60 -16.16
CA PRO A 144 -3.24 -0.91 -14.81
C PRO A 144 -4.11 -2.16 -14.78
N GLN A 145 -3.99 -2.94 -13.71
CA GLN A 145 -4.82 -4.11 -13.44
C GLN A 145 -5.47 -3.98 -12.08
N LEU A 146 -6.75 -4.35 -11.99
CA LEU A 146 -7.49 -4.40 -10.74
C LEU A 146 -7.16 -5.69 -9.98
N ILE A 147 -6.96 -5.60 -8.67
CA ILE A 147 -6.77 -6.78 -7.83
C ILE A 147 -8.12 -7.33 -7.38
N GLU A 148 -8.29 -8.63 -7.57
CA GLU A 148 -9.41 -9.37 -7.03
C GLU A 148 -9.15 -9.75 -5.57
N PHE A 149 -10.10 -9.39 -4.70
CA PHE A 149 -10.13 -9.77 -3.29
C PHE A 149 -11.34 -10.68 -3.04
N LEU A 150 -11.05 -11.90 -2.60
CA LEU A 150 -12.05 -12.91 -2.27
C LEU A 150 -12.45 -12.81 -0.79
N ASP A 151 -13.71 -13.13 -0.49
CA ASP A 151 -14.26 -13.21 0.87
C ASP A 151 -14.22 -11.90 1.70
N TRP A 152 -14.17 -10.72 1.07
CA TRP A 152 -14.12 -9.44 1.79
C TRP A 152 -15.21 -9.28 2.86
N GLU A 153 -16.46 -9.52 2.47
CA GLU A 153 -17.61 -9.31 3.34
C GLU A 153 -17.65 -10.29 4.53
N LYS A 154 -16.86 -11.37 4.48
CA LYS A 154 -16.74 -12.33 5.57
C LYS A 154 -15.97 -11.72 6.74
N TYR A 155 -14.86 -11.03 6.46
CA TYR A 155 -13.89 -10.59 7.47
C TYR A 155 -13.90 -9.08 7.75
N TYR A 156 -14.18 -8.25 6.75
CA TYR A 156 -14.18 -6.80 6.86
C TYR A 156 -15.58 -6.22 6.56
N ASP A 157 -15.78 -4.98 6.96
CA ASP A 157 -17.05 -4.26 6.83
C ASP A 157 -16.87 -3.00 5.99
N TYR A 158 -17.98 -2.30 5.78
CA TYR A 158 -17.99 -0.94 5.28
C TYR A 158 -18.12 0.03 6.46
N SER A 159 -17.54 1.21 6.33
CA SER A 159 -17.74 2.31 7.27
C SER A 159 -18.76 3.29 6.71
N ASP A 160 -19.63 3.84 7.55
CA ASP A 160 -20.45 4.97 7.15
C ASP A 160 -19.59 6.24 7.20
N HIS A 161 -19.75 7.13 6.23
CA HIS A 161 -19.05 8.41 6.25
C HIS A 161 -19.93 9.46 6.93
N PRO A 162 -19.45 10.14 7.99
CA PRO A 162 -20.28 11.03 8.80
C PRO A 162 -20.83 12.23 8.03
N LEU A 163 -20.19 12.61 6.92
CA LEU A 163 -20.62 13.71 6.04
C LEU A 163 -21.26 13.24 4.73
N MET A 164 -21.30 11.91 4.47
CA MET A 164 -21.88 11.32 3.26
C MET A 164 -22.64 10.04 3.65
N PRO A 165 -23.76 10.16 4.39
CA PRO A 165 -24.46 9.02 4.98
C PRO A 165 -25.15 8.12 3.94
N ASP A 166 -25.32 8.61 2.72
CA ASP A 166 -25.81 7.86 1.55
C ASP A 166 -24.72 7.02 0.87
N GLN A 167 -23.46 7.12 1.31
CA GLN A 167 -22.33 6.39 0.75
C GLN A 167 -21.71 5.46 1.79
N ARG A 168 -21.66 4.16 1.44
CA ARG A 168 -20.90 3.17 2.19
C ARG A 168 -19.43 3.25 1.78
N HIS A 169 -18.55 3.48 2.75
CA HIS A 169 -17.10 3.52 2.54
C HIS A 169 -16.52 2.12 2.63
N ARG A 170 -16.13 1.55 1.49
CA ARG A 170 -15.27 0.37 1.46
C ARG A 170 -13.83 0.85 1.63
N GLN A 171 -13.31 0.77 2.85
CA GLN A 171 -11.92 1.12 3.13
C GLN A 171 -11.04 -0.02 2.63
N LEU A 172 -10.40 0.18 1.48
CA LEU A 172 -9.45 -0.76 0.90
C LEU A 172 -8.27 0.07 0.40
N ARG A 173 -7.34 0.39 1.30
CA ARG A 173 -6.27 1.37 1.05
C ARG A 173 -4.90 0.85 1.46
N ASP A 174 -3.89 1.61 1.07
CA ASP A 174 -2.51 1.45 1.51
C ASP A 174 -1.97 0.02 1.30
N PRO A 175 -2.09 -0.55 0.08
CA PRO A 175 -1.61 -1.89 -0.21
C PRO A 175 -0.11 -2.00 0.09
N PHE A 176 0.29 -3.02 0.85
CA PHE A 176 1.68 -3.30 1.15
C PHE A 176 1.97 -4.81 1.05
N PRO A 177 2.29 -5.31 -0.16
CA PRO A 177 2.57 -6.72 -0.37
C PRO A 177 4.00 -7.11 0.03
N ILE A 178 4.11 -8.21 0.76
CA ILE A 178 5.36 -8.88 1.11
C ILE A 178 5.32 -10.34 0.68
N PHE A 179 6.47 -10.92 0.37
CA PHE A 179 6.60 -12.37 0.22
C PHE A 179 6.92 -12.98 1.58
N HIS A 180 6.08 -13.87 2.06
CA HIS A 180 6.19 -14.50 3.36
C HIS A 180 5.61 -15.93 3.31
N GLU A 181 6.32 -16.89 3.92
CA GLU A 181 5.90 -18.30 3.98
C GLU A 181 5.52 -18.92 2.63
N GLY A 182 6.27 -18.58 1.57
CA GLY A 182 6.02 -19.10 0.22
C GLY A 182 4.83 -18.46 -0.50
N LYS A 183 4.21 -17.44 0.08
CA LYS A 183 3.03 -16.74 -0.45
C LYS A 183 3.23 -15.23 -0.46
N TYR A 184 2.33 -14.51 -1.12
CA TYR A 184 2.25 -13.05 -1.06
C TYR A 184 1.20 -12.62 -0.05
N TRP A 185 1.63 -11.88 0.96
CA TRP A 185 0.81 -11.32 2.02
C TRP A 185 0.67 -9.83 1.76
N MET A 186 -0.54 -9.34 1.55
CA MET A 186 -0.82 -7.92 1.38
C MET A 186 -1.47 -7.38 2.64
N PHE A 187 -0.78 -6.45 3.30
CA PHE A 187 -1.38 -5.63 4.34
C PHE A 187 -2.15 -4.47 3.71
N LEU A 188 -3.27 -4.11 4.32
CA LEU A 188 -4.18 -3.08 3.85
C LEU A 188 -4.73 -2.29 5.03
N SER A 189 -5.09 -1.04 4.81
CA SER A 189 -6.02 -0.32 5.68
C SER A 189 -7.45 -0.75 5.34
N ALA A 190 -8.17 -1.30 6.34
CA ALA A 190 -9.51 -1.85 6.21
C ALA A 190 -10.48 -1.33 7.28
N ALA A 191 -11.78 -1.64 7.14
CA ALA A 191 -12.76 -1.41 8.19
C ALA A 191 -13.13 -2.73 8.90
N ALA A 192 -12.91 -2.77 10.22
CA ALA A 192 -13.21 -3.89 11.09
C ALA A 192 -14.72 -4.14 11.17
N LYS A 193 -15.08 -5.42 11.19
CA LYS A 193 -16.46 -5.88 11.36
C LYS A 193 -16.86 -5.83 12.84
N THR A 194 -17.20 -4.63 13.31
CA THR A 194 -17.62 -4.38 14.69
C THR A 194 -18.80 -3.42 14.77
N ASN A 195 -19.64 -3.59 15.79
CA ASN A 195 -20.75 -2.71 16.13
C ASN A 195 -20.41 -1.73 17.26
N SER A 196 -19.19 -1.80 17.81
CA SER A 196 -18.84 -1.11 19.05
C SER A 196 -18.43 0.35 18.89
N GLN A 197 -18.01 0.79 17.69
CA GLN A 197 -17.50 2.15 17.46
C GLN A 197 -17.82 2.69 16.06
N PRO A 198 -18.00 4.03 15.94
CA PRO A 198 -18.25 4.69 14.65
C PRO A 198 -16.99 4.76 13.75
N LYS A 199 -15.78 4.71 14.33
CA LYS A 199 -14.54 4.58 13.57
C LYS A 199 -14.10 3.12 13.59
N LYS A 200 -14.11 2.48 12.42
CA LYS A 200 -13.85 1.05 12.28
C LYS A 200 -12.46 0.72 11.70
N GLY A 201 -11.54 1.68 11.60
CA GLY A 201 -10.24 1.43 10.96
C GLY A 201 -9.45 0.27 11.62
N CYS A 202 -8.87 -0.60 10.80
CA CYS A 202 -8.00 -1.71 11.19
C CYS A 202 -6.97 -2.02 10.11
N ILE A 203 -6.01 -2.88 10.43
CA ILE A 203 -5.12 -3.48 9.43
C ILE A 203 -5.73 -4.79 8.95
N GLY A 204 -5.97 -4.87 7.66
CA GLY A 204 -6.35 -6.09 6.98
C GLY A 204 -5.15 -6.87 6.47
N LEU A 205 -5.34 -8.17 6.29
CA LEU A 205 -4.36 -9.06 5.68
C LEU A 205 -5.07 -9.89 4.60
N ALA A 206 -4.46 -9.96 3.42
CA ALA A 206 -4.91 -10.84 2.35
C ALA A 206 -3.73 -11.66 1.83
N VAL A 207 -3.97 -12.89 1.40
CA VAL A 207 -2.93 -13.82 0.98
C VAL A 207 -3.20 -14.37 -0.42
N ALA A 208 -2.17 -14.44 -1.25
CA ALA A 208 -2.22 -14.97 -2.61
C ALA A 208 -1.01 -15.86 -2.91
N ASP A 209 -1.15 -16.79 -3.85
CA ASP A 209 -0.03 -17.59 -4.35
C ASP A 209 0.82 -16.81 -5.38
N GLN A 210 0.22 -15.80 -6.03
CA GLN A 210 0.88 -14.91 -6.98
C GLN A 210 0.76 -13.45 -6.52
N LEU A 211 1.78 -12.65 -6.83
CA LEU A 211 1.83 -11.23 -6.46
C LEU A 211 0.64 -10.43 -7.04
N GLU A 212 0.14 -10.85 -8.19
CA GLU A 212 -0.98 -10.23 -8.94
C GLU A 212 -2.37 -10.67 -8.40
N GLY A 213 -2.40 -11.62 -7.46
CA GLY A 213 -3.63 -12.18 -6.90
C GLY A 213 -4.12 -13.45 -7.60
N PRO A 214 -5.40 -13.83 -7.42
CA PRO A 214 -6.36 -13.21 -6.50
C PRO A 214 -5.92 -13.34 -5.04
N TYR A 215 -6.33 -12.39 -4.19
CA TYR A 215 -6.03 -12.38 -2.76
C TYR A 215 -7.22 -12.84 -1.94
N THR A 216 -7.00 -13.76 -0.99
CA THR A 216 -8.02 -14.23 -0.04
C THR A 216 -7.77 -13.61 1.33
N LEU A 217 -8.83 -13.11 1.98
CA LEU A 217 -8.79 -12.42 3.28
C LEU A 217 -8.94 -13.37 4.48
#